data_AF-A0A2J8B1S1-F1
#
_entry.id   AF-A0A2J8B1S1-F1
#
_cell.length_a   1.000
_cell.length_b   1.000
_cell.length_c   1.000
_cell.angle_alpha   90.00
_cell.angle_beta   90.00
_cell.angle_gamma   90.00
#
_symmetry.space_group_name_H-M   'P 1'
#
loop_
_entity.id
_entity.type
_entity.pdbx_description
1 polymer ?
#
loop_
_entity_poly.entity_id
_entity_poly.type
_entity_poly.pdbx_seq_one_letter_code
_entity_poly.pdbx_strand_id
1 'polypeptide(L)'
;MAMRYGYFDSEITGVDSEGMPIFDRAETSELFRLLFAKLLTNGVLAKPADCFRVLAGDTGLSVKVRPGFGLINGAFAYDAAEATFELATAPTQYSRIDRVVLRCNYRDRLCEILVKTGTAASKPVAPELIRPASGDYYELGLALITVSTNQAVMSQSSIRDTRADSSVCGYITQFIESIDTSVFFAQFDAFYNDFVAKSDASYEQFLGKAAQAYAGYTNTIDVYIKELEAKGNSDLTGITTLLKDFQRSSQNAFNEWFASVRALLDKDIAGKLLNVTNEHEQRLTLAEYMAIHNDYFAPLRDDDGRVILDDDGNAVMIDWKYKYA
;
A
#
# COMPACT_ATOMS: atom_id res chain seq x y z
N MET A 1 19.47 19.90 45.07
CA MET A 1 19.88 21.32 44.98
C MET A 1 18.63 22.16 44.80
N ALA A 2 18.53 23.31 45.47
CA ALA A 2 17.46 24.28 45.20
C ALA A 2 17.67 24.92 43.81
N MET A 3 16.59 25.39 43.19
CA MET A 3 16.66 26.12 41.92
C MET A 3 17.54 27.37 42.08
N ARG A 4 18.56 27.52 41.23
CA ARG A 4 19.39 28.73 41.13
C ARG A 4 18.98 29.54 39.89
N TYR A 5 18.91 30.85 40.03
CA TYR A 5 18.54 31.83 39.00
C TYR A 5 19.43 33.07 39.16
N GLY A 6 19.63 33.87 38.11
CA GLY A 6 20.50 35.05 38.22
C GLY A 6 20.43 36.00 37.02
N TYR A 7 21.31 37.01 37.05
CA TYR A 7 21.30 38.24 36.23
C TYR A 7 20.11 39.17 36.47
N PHE A 8 19.68 39.25 37.73
CA PHE A 8 18.80 40.31 38.21
C PHE A 8 19.61 41.38 38.91
N ASP A 9 19.12 42.63 38.87
CA ASP A 9 19.73 43.70 39.65
C ASP A 9 19.76 43.32 41.13
N SER A 10 20.88 43.64 41.77
CA SER A 10 21.03 43.48 43.21
C SER A 10 20.54 44.74 43.91
N GLU A 11 19.89 44.56 45.06
CA GLU A 11 19.47 45.68 45.91
C GLU A 11 20.59 46.01 46.91
N ILE A 12 20.74 47.30 47.22
CA ILE A 12 21.70 47.76 48.23
C ILE A 12 21.08 47.52 49.61
N THR A 13 21.64 46.59 50.37
CA THR A 13 21.17 46.24 51.73
C THR A 13 21.93 46.96 52.82
N GLY A 14 23.00 47.69 52.48
CA GLY A 14 23.81 48.44 53.42
C GLY A 14 25.05 49.05 52.78
N VAL A 15 25.93 49.59 53.62
CA VAL A 15 27.23 50.14 53.23
C VAL A 15 28.28 49.59 54.20
N ASP A 16 29.44 49.17 53.69
CA ASP A 16 30.53 48.64 54.51
C ASP A 16 31.36 49.75 55.17
N SER A 17 32.39 49.35 55.94
CA SER A 17 33.27 50.28 56.67
C SER A 17 34.12 51.18 55.78
N GLU A 18 34.23 50.87 54.48
CA GLU A 18 34.97 51.64 53.48
C GLU A 18 34.04 52.54 52.65
N GLY A 19 32.74 52.55 52.94
CA GLY A 19 31.75 53.35 52.23
C GLY A 19 31.21 52.69 50.96
N MET A 20 31.48 51.40 50.75
CA MET A 20 31.04 50.67 49.55
C MET A 20 29.69 49.98 49.79
N PRO A 21 28.78 49.96 48.79
CA PRO A 21 27.47 49.32 48.93
C PRO A 21 27.59 47.80 49.11
N ILE A 22 26.81 47.26 50.04
CA ILE A 22 26.62 45.82 50.25
C ILE A 22 25.38 45.40 49.46
N PHE A 23 25.54 44.41 48.59
CA PHE A 23 24.47 43.91 47.73
C PHE A 23 23.80 42.65 48.34
N ASP A 24 22.47 42.53 48.17
CA ASP A 24 21.69 41.36 48.65
C ASP A 24 22.05 40.05 47.92
N ARG A 25 22.58 40.17 46.69
CA ARG A 25 22.92 39.05 45.80
C ARG A 25 24.38 39.13 45.39
N ALA A 26 25.21 38.27 45.99
CA ALA A 26 26.57 38.05 45.54
C ALA A 26 26.61 36.78 44.68
N GLU A 27 26.74 36.94 43.35
CA GLU A 27 26.92 35.80 42.45
C GLU A 27 28.39 35.45 42.28
N THR A 28 28.65 34.13 42.22
CA THR A 28 30.02 33.62 42.05
C THR A 28 30.34 33.41 40.58
N SER A 29 31.63 33.33 40.26
CA SER A 29 32.11 33.00 38.90
C SER A 29 31.58 31.65 38.40
N GLU A 30 31.12 30.76 39.29
CA GLU A 30 30.47 29.51 38.93
C GLU A 30 29.18 29.72 38.12
N LEU A 31 28.33 30.68 38.50
CA LEU A 31 27.09 30.96 37.75
C LEU A 31 27.42 31.54 36.37
N PHE A 32 28.43 32.40 36.30
CA PHE A 32 28.88 33.00 35.05
C PHE A 32 29.48 31.95 34.11
N ARG A 33 30.33 31.07 34.64
CA ARG A 33 30.86 29.91 33.92
C ARG A 33 29.76 28.97 33.47
N LEU A 34 28.75 28.71 34.30
CA LEU A 34 27.62 27.88 33.92
C LEU A 34 26.91 28.46 32.71
N LEU A 35 26.64 29.78 32.68
CA LEU A 35 26.04 30.42 31.51
C LEU A 35 26.90 30.21 30.25
N PHE A 36 28.21 30.47 30.31
CA PHE A 36 29.09 30.25 29.15
C PHE A 36 29.17 28.79 28.72
N ALA A 37 29.20 27.85 29.66
CA ALA A 37 29.21 26.42 29.36
C ALA A 37 27.90 25.95 28.72
N LYS A 38 26.80 26.70 28.89
CA LYS A 38 25.58 26.49 28.10
C LYS A 38 25.72 27.13 26.73
N LEU A 39 26.23 28.36 26.64
CA LEU A 39 26.28 29.11 25.38
C LEU A 39 27.32 28.59 24.37
N LEU A 40 28.44 28.08 24.86
CA LEU A 40 29.65 27.77 24.10
C LEU A 40 30.16 26.38 24.45
N THR A 41 30.66 25.68 23.44
CA THR A 41 31.32 24.38 23.63
C THR A 41 32.73 24.52 24.19
N ASN A 42 33.26 23.42 24.76
CA ASN A 42 34.67 23.33 25.11
C ASN A 42 35.53 23.33 23.85
N GLY A 43 36.68 24.00 23.87
CA GLY A 43 37.58 24.02 22.73
C GLY A 43 38.55 25.19 22.70
N VAL A 44 39.15 25.41 21.54
CA VAL A 44 39.94 26.61 21.20
C VAL A 44 39.28 27.38 20.06
N LEU A 45 39.67 28.63 19.82
CA LEU A 45 39.11 29.36 18.66
C LEU A 45 39.57 28.74 17.33
N ALA A 46 38.66 28.62 16.36
CA ALA A 46 39.00 28.26 14.99
C ALA A 46 39.69 29.40 14.23
N LYS A 47 39.52 30.65 14.68
CA LYS A 47 40.11 31.85 14.10
C LYS A 47 40.77 32.69 15.22
N PRO A 48 42.05 33.07 15.08
CA PRO A 48 42.95 32.74 13.97
C PRO A 48 43.29 31.23 13.93
N ALA A 49 43.66 30.71 12.76
CA ALA A 49 43.84 29.26 12.54
C ALA A 49 44.97 28.63 13.40
N ASP A 50 45.87 29.48 13.90
CA ASP A 50 47.00 29.09 14.75
C ASP A 50 46.72 29.29 16.26
N CYS A 51 45.49 29.57 16.68
CA CYS A 51 45.11 29.69 18.08
C CYS A 51 45.54 28.47 18.92
N PHE A 52 46.46 28.68 19.88
CA PHE A 52 47.07 27.60 20.69
C PHE A 52 47.65 26.43 19.86
N ARG A 53 48.07 26.69 18.62
CA ARG A 53 48.73 25.69 17.79
C ARG A 53 50.09 25.33 18.39
N VAL A 54 50.35 24.03 18.46
CA VAL A 54 51.64 23.48 18.89
C VAL A 54 52.56 23.34 17.67
N LEU A 55 53.74 23.93 17.76
CA LEU A 55 54.80 23.91 16.76
C LEU A 55 56.08 23.33 17.35
N ALA A 56 56.98 22.82 16.51
CA ALA A 56 58.30 22.42 16.97
C ALA A 56 59.07 23.65 17.46
N GLY A 57 59.84 23.48 18.54
CA GLY A 57 60.75 24.52 19.00
C GLY A 57 61.92 24.72 18.05
N ASP A 58 62.54 25.90 18.13
CA ASP A 58 63.64 26.28 17.23
C ASP A 58 64.94 25.53 17.59
N THR A 59 65.08 25.11 18.85
CA THR A 59 66.25 24.37 19.34
C THR A 59 65.84 23.30 20.36
N GLY A 60 66.61 22.21 20.42
CA GLY A 60 66.44 21.16 21.41
C GLY A 60 65.14 20.36 21.26
N LEU A 61 64.82 19.61 22.32
CA LEU A 61 63.61 18.81 22.42
C LEU A 61 62.51 19.65 23.09
N SER A 62 62.02 20.65 22.36
CA SER A 62 61.01 21.59 22.85
C SER A 62 59.88 21.78 21.84
N VAL A 63 58.75 22.29 22.32
CA VAL A 63 57.63 22.74 21.49
C VAL A 63 57.23 24.16 21.85
N LYS A 64 56.69 24.88 20.89
CA LYS A 64 56.13 26.22 21.07
C LYS A 64 54.63 26.16 20.92
N VAL A 65 53.92 26.89 21.77
CA VAL A 65 52.47 27.06 21.67
C VAL A 65 52.19 28.51 21.34
N ARG A 66 51.53 28.71 20.20
CA ARG A 66 51.14 30.04 19.71
C ARG A 66 50.17 30.73 20.67
N PRO A 67 50.08 32.07 20.63
CA PRO A 67 48.99 32.80 21.29
C PRO A 67 47.62 32.20 20.98
N GLY A 68 46.67 32.34 21.90
CA GLY A 68 45.36 31.76 21.69
C GLY A 68 44.38 31.99 22.81
N PHE A 69 43.19 31.44 22.59
CA PHE A 69 42.07 31.46 23.51
C PHE A 69 41.44 30.06 23.55
N GLY A 70 41.15 29.59 24.75
CA GLY A 70 40.48 28.32 24.98
C GLY A 70 39.38 28.46 26.02
N LEU A 71 38.36 27.61 25.93
CA LEU A 71 37.22 27.59 26.85
C LEU A 71 37.03 26.16 27.36
N ILE A 72 36.93 26.01 28.68
CA ILE A 72 36.73 24.74 29.38
C ILE A 72 35.66 24.93 30.44
N ASN A 73 34.49 24.32 30.22
CA ASN A 73 33.32 24.38 31.10
C ASN A 73 33.05 25.82 31.56
N GLY A 74 33.04 26.74 30.59
CA GLY A 74 32.80 28.17 30.78
C GLY A 74 33.93 28.98 31.43
N ALA A 75 35.03 28.38 31.89
CA ALA A 75 36.25 29.15 32.17
C ALA A 75 37.08 29.30 30.91
N PHE A 76 37.72 30.44 30.74
CA PHE A 76 38.58 30.69 29.60
C PHE A 76 40.05 30.80 29.99
N ALA A 77 40.90 30.46 29.03
CA ALA A 77 42.32 30.75 29.02
C ALA A 77 42.60 31.68 27.84
N TYR A 78 43.41 32.71 28.04
CA TYR A 78 43.90 33.57 26.97
C TYR A 78 45.39 33.77 27.17
N ASP A 79 46.17 33.53 26.13
CA ASP A 79 47.58 33.89 26.08
C ASP A 79 47.82 34.78 24.87
N ALA A 80 48.43 35.94 25.10
CA ALA A 80 48.77 36.90 24.06
C ALA A 80 50.15 36.61 23.43
N ALA A 81 50.97 35.76 24.07
CA ALA A 81 52.34 35.49 23.68
C ALA A 81 52.55 34.00 23.31
N GLU A 82 53.61 33.75 22.55
CA GLU A 82 54.07 32.39 22.27
C GLU A 82 54.85 31.87 23.49
N ALA A 83 54.54 30.66 23.94
CA ALA A 83 55.20 30.01 25.06
C ALA A 83 55.98 28.77 24.61
N THR A 84 57.17 28.57 25.17
CA THR A 84 58.01 27.39 24.89
C THR A 84 57.94 26.40 26.04
N PHE A 85 57.77 25.13 25.72
CA PHE A 85 57.70 24.02 26.66
C PHE A 85 58.77 22.99 26.33
N GLU A 86 59.66 22.74 27.29
CA GLU A 86 60.67 21.69 27.20
C GLU A 86 60.03 20.32 27.43
N LEU A 87 60.43 19.34 26.60
CA LEU A 87 60.02 17.96 26.78
C LEU A 87 61.02 17.23 27.68
N ALA A 88 60.54 16.20 28.37
CA ALA A 88 61.43 15.30 29.11
C ALA A 88 62.45 14.65 28.15
N THR A 89 63.64 14.28 28.66
CA THR A 89 64.71 13.65 27.87
C THR A 89 64.20 12.52 26.98
N ALA A 90 64.65 12.46 25.72
CA ALA A 90 64.22 11.44 24.78
C ALA A 90 64.54 10.02 25.30
N PRO A 91 63.65 9.03 25.05
CA PRO A 91 63.88 7.66 25.47
C PRO A 91 65.04 7.03 24.68
N THR A 92 65.68 5.99 25.23
CA THR A 92 66.86 5.36 24.61
C THR A 92 66.55 4.09 23.80
N GLN A 93 65.42 3.41 24.09
CA GLN A 93 65.08 2.10 23.49
C GLN A 93 63.86 2.12 22.56
N TYR A 94 62.75 2.69 23.00
CA TYR A 94 61.50 2.78 22.23
C TYR A 94 61.02 4.21 22.16
N SER A 95 60.25 4.57 21.12
CA SER A 95 59.58 5.86 21.06
C SER A 95 58.46 5.96 22.11
N ARG A 96 58.04 7.19 22.39
CA ARG A 96 56.87 7.49 23.22
C ARG A 96 56.02 8.58 22.57
N ILE A 97 54.79 8.73 23.04
CA ILE A 97 53.91 9.83 22.64
C ILE A 97 53.64 10.70 23.86
N ASP A 98 54.03 11.96 23.79
CA ASP A 98 53.69 12.98 24.78
C ASP A 98 52.42 13.72 24.33
N ARG A 99 51.64 14.28 25.26
CA ARG A 99 50.41 15.03 24.94
C ARG A 99 50.49 16.44 25.51
N VAL A 100 50.30 17.45 24.67
CA VAL A 100 50.11 18.84 25.11
C VAL A 100 48.64 19.05 25.41
N VAL A 101 48.34 19.53 26.62
CA VAL A 101 46.95 19.78 27.04
C VAL A 101 46.78 21.19 27.56
N LEU A 102 45.60 21.77 27.32
CA LEU A 102 45.07 22.89 28.07
C LEU A 102 44.24 22.34 29.23
N ARG A 103 44.60 22.67 30.47
CA ARG A 103 43.95 22.19 31.68
C ARG A 103 43.28 23.35 32.39
N CYS A 104 42.00 23.17 32.77
CA CYS A 104 41.35 23.97 33.79
C CYS A 104 41.63 23.35 35.16
N ASN A 105 42.33 24.08 36.03
CA ASN A 105 42.64 23.71 37.40
C ASN A 105 41.70 24.47 38.35
N TYR A 106 40.68 23.76 38.84
CA TYR A 106 39.65 24.33 39.71
C TYR A 106 40.17 24.63 41.12
N ARG A 107 41.16 23.86 41.58
CA ARG A 107 41.78 24.01 42.89
C ARG A 107 42.59 25.30 42.99
N ASP A 108 43.48 25.52 42.03
CA ASP A 108 44.35 26.71 41.99
C ASP A 108 43.74 27.87 41.19
N ARG A 109 42.52 27.66 40.65
CA ARG A 109 41.70 28.66 39.95
C ARG A 109 42.39 29.27 38.73
N LEU A 110 43.03 28.43 37.94
CA LEU A 110 43.76 28.84 36.73
C LEU A 110 43.50 27.91 35.56
N CYS A 111 43.80 28.38 34.35
CA CYS A 111 43.98 27.51 33.19
C CYS A 111 45.46 27.51 32.80
N GLU A 112 45.99 26.33 32.52
CA GLU A 112 47.42 26.14 32.23
C GLU A 112 47.61 25.20 31.03
N ILE A 113 48.67 25.44 30.26
CA ILE A 113 49.13 24.51 29.23
C ILE A 113 50.25 23.68 29.82
N LEU A 114 50.18 22.36 29.63
CA LEU A 114 51.17 21.43 30.16
C LEU A 114 51.43 20.28 29.18
N VAL A 115 52.63 19.71 29.30
CA VAL A 115 53.06 18.56 28.52
C VAL A 115 53.03 17.32 29.39
N LYS A 116 52.10 16.40 29.09
CA LYS A 116 52.02 15.08 29.72
C LYS A 116 53.02 14.16 29.03
N THR A 117 54.05 13.75 29.76
CA THR A 117 55.04 12.79 29.24
C THR A 117 54.42 11.40 29.16
N GLY A 118 54.58 10.74 28.00
CA GLY A 118 54.13 9.37 27.78
C GLY A 118 55.11 8.33 28.29
N THR A 119 54.72 7.06 28.12
CA THR A 119 55.58 5.91 28.44
C THR A 119 56.15 5.33 27.15
N ALA A 120 57.46 5.05 27.13
CA ALA A 120 58.13 4.44 25.99
C ALA A 120 57.70 2.97 25.83
N ALA A 121 57.31 2.59 24.61
CA ALA A 121 56.84 1.24 24.30
C ALA A 121 56.99 0.92 22.81
N SER A 122 56.99 -0.37 22.45
CA SER A 122 57.02 -0.81 21.04
C SER A 122 55.81 -0.34 20.23
N LYS A 123 54.69 -0.07 20.90
CA LYS A 123 53.49 0.60 20.37
C LYS A 123 53.08 1.69 21.36
N PRO A 124 53.66 2.90 21.28
CA PRO A 124 53.40 3.93 22.27
C PRO A 124 51.97 4.45 22.17
N VAL A 125 51.39 4.78 23.33
CA VAL A 125 50.03 5.32 23.46
C VAL A 125 50.12 6.70 24.11
N ALA A 126 49.29 7.63 23.63
CA ALA A 126 49.22 8.97 24.19
C ALA A 126 48.65 8.93 25.62
N PRO A 127 49.17 9.75 26.56
CA PRO A 127 48.56 9.92 27.87
C PRO A 127 47.07 10.25 27.79
N GLU A 128 46.26 9.65 28.66
CA GLU A 128 44.83 9.91 28.75
C GLU A 128 44.52 11.32 29.25
N LEU A 129 43.39 11.89 28.85
CA LEU A 129 42.91 13.18 29.34
C LEU A 129 42.17 13.03 30.67
N ILE A 130 42.37 13.97 31.60
CA ILE A 130 41.62 14.03 32.86
C ILE A 130 40.33 14.81 32.62
N ARG A 131 39.18 14.12 32.64
CA ARG A 131 37.84 14.69 32.39
C ARG A 131 36.75 14.10 33.28
N PRO A 132 36.91 14.10 34.60
CA PRO A 132 35.86 13.60 35.48
C PRO A 132 34.62 14.49 35.41
N ALA A 133 33.44 13.92 35.67
CA ALA A 133 32.19 14.69 35.80
C ALA A 133 32.24 15.69 36.96
N SER A 134 33.07 15.41 37.98
CA SER A 134 33.41 16.29 39.08
C SER A 134 34.85 16.01 39.52
N GLY A 135 35.68 17.03 39.67
CA GLY A 135 37.07 16.90 40.10
C GLY A 135 37.88 18.18 39.89
N ASP A 136 39.13 18.16 40.36
CA ASP A 136 40.01 19.35 40.38
C ASP A 136 40.53 19.76 39.00
N TYR A 137 40.45 18.88 38.01
CA TYR A 137 41.01 19.10 36.68
C TYR A 137 40.05 18.73 35.56
N TYR A 138 40.09 19.50 34.47
CA TYR A 138 39.50 19.12 33.18
C TYR A 138 40.44 19.51 32.04
N GLU A 139 40.71 18.60 31.11
CA GLU A 139 41.74 18.77 30.07
C GLU A 139 41.20 18.71 28.64
N LEU A 140 41.75 19.56 27.76
CA LEU A 140 41.64 19.49 26.31
C LEU A 140 43.00 19.16 25.70
N GLY A 141 43.07 18.23 24.76
CA GLY A 141 44.28 17.85 24.05
C GLY A 141 44.56 18.74 22.85
N LEU A 142 45.63 19.53 22.89
CA LEU A 142 46.03 20.44 21.82
C LEU A 142 46.83 19.72 20.72
N ALA A 143 47.77 18.85 21.11
CA ALA A 143 48.55 18.06 20.17
C ALA A 143 49.12 16.79 20.80
N LEU A 144 49.51 15.85 19.94
CA LEU A 144 50.32 14.68 20.28
C LEU A 144 51.71 14.83 19.69
N ILE A 145 52.73 14.48 20.47
CA ILE A 145 54.13 14.62 20.10
C ILE A 145 54.78 13.24 20.12
N THR A 146 55.26 12.76 18.98
CA THR A 146 56.01 11.50 18.90
C THR A 146 57.49 11.78 19.15
N VAL A 147 58.00 11.32 20.29
CA VAL A 147 59.43 11.44 20.64
C VAL A 147 60.12 10.14 20.28
N SER A 148 61.01 10.20 19.29
CA SER A 148 61.80 9.05 18.83
C SER A 148 62.98 8.78 19.76
N THR A 149 63.59 7.60 19.62
CA THR A 149 64.75 7.21 20.42
C THR A 149 65.92 8.16 20.19
N ASN A 150 66.56 8.63 21.26
CA ASN A 150 67.72 9.52 21.22
C ASN A 150 67.48 10.81 20.39
N GLN A 151 66.23 11.23 20.24
CA GLN A 151 65.89 12.44 19.50
C GLN A 151 66.45 13.68 20.22
N ALA A 152 67.30 14.44 19.54
CA ALA A 152 67.92 15.64 20.10
C ALA A 152 67.17 16.93 19.76
N VAL A 153 66.47 16.95 18.61
CA VAL A 153 65.75 18.12 18.09
C VAL A 153 64.34 17.73 17.72
N MET A 154 63.36 18.57 18.06
CA MET A 154 61.97 18.35 17.68
C MET A 154 61.73 18.70 16.21
N SER A 155 61.03 17.82 15.49
CA SER A 155 60.57 18.08 14.11
C SER A 155 59.07 18.37 14.09
N GLN A 156 58.64 19.28 13.23
CA GLN A 156 57.21 19.56 13.05
C GLN A 156 56.43 18.32 12.60
N SER A 157 57.06 17.40 11.87
CA SER A 157 56.44 16.13 11.44
C SER A 157 56.15 15.17 12.59
N SER A 158 56.80 15.35 13.74
CA SER A 158 56.54 14.57 14.96
C SER A 158 55.32 15.06 15.74
N ILE A 159 54.73 16.19 15.34
CA ILE A 159 53.62 16.83 16.06
C ILE A 159 52.34 16.64 15.26
N ARG A 160 51.39 15.92 15.86
CA ARG A 160 50.03 15.77 15.34
C ARG A 160 49.10 16.74 16.08
N ASP A 161 48.56 17.71 15.36
CA ASP A 161 47.55 18.63 15.86
C ASP A 161 46.25 17.88 16.18
N THR A 162 45.67 18.11 17.37
CA THR A 162 44.41 17.51 17.81
C THR A 162 43.33 18.54 18.13
N ARG A 163 43.58 19.83 17.88
CA ARG A 163 42.62 20.92 18.20
C ARG A 163 41.29 20.74 17.47
N ALA A 164 41.33 20.31 16.22
CA ALA A 164 40.13 20.09 15.40
C ALA A 164 39.33 18.82 15.77
N ASP A 165 39.89 17.92 16.58
CA ASP A 165 39.23 16.68 16.99
C ASP A 165 38.31 16.95 18.19
N SER A 166 37.00 16.95 17.95
CA SER A 166 35.97 17.24 18.95
C SER A 166 35.93 16.22 20.10
N SER A 167 36.50 15.03 19.92
CA SER A 167 36.58 14.04 21.00
C SER A 167 37.62 14.42 22.06
N VAL A 168 38.62 15.24 21.73
CA VAL A 168 39.74 15.60 22.63
C VAL A 168 39.97 17.09 22.79
N CYS A 169 39.47 17.96 21.92
CA CYS A 169 39.50 19.41 22.11
C CYS A 169 38.29 20.05 21.47
N GLY A 170 38.26 20.11 20.14
CA GLY A 170 37.25 20.83 19.37
C GLY A 170 37.54 22.32 19.23
N TYR A 171 36.87 22.92 18.24
CA TYR A 171 36.79 24.36 18.13
C TYR A 171 35.54 24.87 18.84
N ILE A 172 35.64 26.02 19.49
CA ILE A 172 34.52 26.66 20.18
C ILE A 172 33.44 27.01 19.14
N THR A 173 32.24 26.47 19.36
CA THR A 173 31.02 26.72 18.59
C THR A 173 29.92 27.28 19.51
N GLN A 174 28.93 27.96 18.92
CA GLN A 174 27.75 28.46 19.63
C GLN A 174 26.60 27.44 19.53
N PHE A 175 25.64 27.50 20.48
CA PHE A 175 24.45 26.65 20.77
C PHE A 175 23.69 25.93 19.63
N ILE A 176 23.95 26.20 18.34
CA ILE A 176 23.18 25.62 17.24
C ILE A 176 23.36 24.10 17.13
N GLU A 177 24.34 23.50 17.82
CA GLU A 177 24.59 22.05 17.79
C GLU A 177 23.77 21.24 18.82
N SER A 178 23.09 21.88 19.78
CA SER A 178 22.43 21.18 20.90
C SER A 178 20.91 21.41 20.99
N ILE A 179 20.21 21.46 19.85
CA ILE A 179 18.76 21.24 19.87
C ILE A 179 18.56 19.76 20.16
N ASP A 180 18.21 19.42 21.39
CA ASP A 180 17.78 18.08 21.76
C ASP A 180 16.41 17.80 21.11
N THR A 181 16.45 17.30 19.88
CA THR A 181 15.27 16.95 19.10
C THR A 181 14.69 15.58 19.50
N SER A 182 15.29 14.86 20.45
CA SER A 182 14.82 13.53 20.84
C SER A 182 13.37 13.54 21.34
N VAL A 183 12.99 14.58 22.08
CA VAL A 183 11.61 14.77 22.57
C VAL A 183 10.66 15.14 21.41
N PHE A 184 11.13 15.93 20.45
CA PHE A 184 10.37 16.27 19.25
C PHE A 184 10.11 15.03 18.38
N PHE A 185 11.15 14.21 18.17
CA PHE A 185 11.03 12.95 17.43
C PHE A 185 10.20 11.90 18.16
N ALA A 186 10.24 11.83 19.50
CA ALA A 186 9.37 10.92 20.24
C ALA A 186 7.87 11.19 20.04
N GLN A 187 7.46 12.46 19.95
CA GLN A 187 6.06 12.79 19.62
C GLN A 187 5.72 12.47 18.17
N PHE A 188 6.65 12.70 17.24
CA PHE A 188 6.48 12.36 15.83
C PHE A 188 6.35 10.85 15.63
N ASP A 189 7.20 10.05 16.30
CA ASP A 189 7.16 8.58 16.25
C ASP A 189 5.86 8.05 16.87
N ALA A 190 5.38 8.63 17.96
CA ALA A 190 4.09 8.28 18.55
C ALA A 190 2.92 8.56 17.58
N PHE A 191 2.93 9.71 16.91
CA PHE A 191 1.96 10.04 15.87
C PHE A 191 2.03 9.07 14.67
N TYR A 192 3.24 8.76 14.20
CA TYR A 192 3.45 7.82 13.11
C TYR A 192 2.90 6.42 13.45
N ASN A 193 3.19 5.92 14.64
CA ASN A 193 2.69 4.63 15.10
C ASN A 193 1.15 4.60 15.22
N ASP A 194 0.53 5.66 15.73
CA ASP A 194 -0.94 5.78 15.80
C ASP A 194 -1.57 5.86 14.39
N PHE A 195 -0.93 6.57 13.46
CA PHE A 195 -1.36 6.64 12.06
C PHE A 195 -1.30 5.27 11.38
N VAL A 196 -0.19 4.53 11.54
CA VAL A 196 -0.03 3.17 11.01
C VAL A 196 -1.10 2.25 11.59
N ALA A 197 -1.31 2.26 12.91
CA ALA A 197 -2.33 1.43 13.54
C ALA A 197 -3.76 1.71 13.04
N LYS A 198 -4.11 2.99 12.83
CA LYS A 198 -5.41 3.38 12.24
C LYS A 198 -5.53 2.94 10.79
N SER A 199 -4.45 3.03 10.02
CA SER A 199 -4.39 2.58 8.63
C SER A 199 -4.60 1.08 8.54
N ASP A 200 -3.91 0.28 9.36
CA ASP A 200 -4.03 -1.17 9.39
C ASP A 200 -5.45 -1.61 9.77
N ALA A 201 -6.03 -0.99 10.82
CA ALA A 201 -7.42 -1.24 11.20
C ALA A 201 -8.42 -0.88 10.08
N SER A 202 -8.18 0.20 9.34
CA SER A 202 -9.02 0.58 8.20
C SER A 202 -8.90 -0.43 7.06
N TYR A 203 -7.70 -0.95 6.81
CA TYR A 203 -7.46 -1.99 5.82
C TYR A 203 -8.18 -3.30 6.18
N GLU A 204 -8.09 -3.75 7.42
CA GLU A 204 -8.84 -4.93 7.89
C GLU A 204 -10.36 -4.74 7.76
N GLN A 205 -10.88 -3.55 8.12
CA GLN A 205 -12.29 -3.23 7.91
C GLN A 205 -12.68 -3.26 6.43
N PHE A 206 -11.83 -2.75 5.54
CA PHE A 206 -12.06 -2.81 4.10
C PHE A 206 -12.10 -4.25 3.60
N LEU A 207 -11.15 -5.10 4.00
CA LEU A 207 -11.15 -6.53 3.68
C LEU A 207 -12.42 -7.22 4.19
N GLY A 208 -12.85 -6.91 5.41
CA GLY A 208 -14.10 -7.42 5.98
C GLY A 208 -15.33 -7.02 5.18
N LYS A 209 -15.45 -5.73 4.81
CA LYS A 209 -16.55 -5.23 3.97
C LYS A 209 -16.52 -5.84 2.57
N ALA A 210 -15.34 -6.03 1.98
CA ALA A 210 -15.19 -6.66 0.67
C ALA A 210 -15.61 -8.14 0.70
N ALA A 211 -15.19 -8.90 1.73
CA ALA A 211 -15.61 -10.29 1.93
C ALA A 211 -17.13 -10.40 2.14
N GLN A 212 -17.72 -9.49 2.93
CA GLN A 212 -19.16 -9.46 3.16
C GLN A 212 -19.95 -9.12 1.88
N ALA A 213 -19.48 -8.17 1.08
CA ALA A 213 -20.07 -7.84 -0.20
C ALA A 213 -19.99 -9.02 -1.18
N TYR A 214 -18.83 -9.68 -1.28
CA TYR A 214 -18.64 -10.86 -2.11
C TYR A 214 -19.60 -12.00 -1.70
N ALA A 215 -19.67 -12.32 -0.41
CA ALA A 215 -20.60 -13.33 0.11
C ALA A 215 -22.07 -12.97 -0.17
N GLY A 216 -22.43 -11.69 -0.05
CA GLY A 216 -23.76 -11.20 -0.40
C GLY A 216 -24.11 -11.40 -1.88
N TYR A 217 -23.18 -11.08 -2.79
CA TYR A 217 -23.36 -11.28 -4.22
C TYR A 217 -23.50 -12.77 -4.57
N THR A 218 -22.62 -13.62 -4.04
CA THR A 218 -22.69 -15.08 -4.27
C THR A 218 -24.01 -15.65 -3.79
N ASN A 219 -24.46 -15.31 -2.57
CA ASN A 219 -25.74 -15.78 -2.05
C ASN A 219 -26.93 -15.32 -2.91
N THR A 220 -26.92 -14.06 -3.36
CA THR A 220 -27.99 -13.52 -4.22
C THR A 220 -28.05 -14.28 -5.56
N ILE A 221 -26.89 -14.57 -6.16
CA ILE A 221 -26.81 -15.36 -7.40
C ILE A 221 -27.30 -16.79 -7.18
N ASP A 222 -26.88 -17.45 -6.10
CA ASP A 222 -27.30 -18.81 -5.76
C ASP A 222 -28.82 -18.91 -5.55
N VAL A 223 -29.42 -17.92 -4.88
CA VAL A 223 -30.87 -17.83 -4.70
C VAL A 223 -31.56 -17.65 -6.05
N TYR A 224 -31.09 -16.70 -6.87
CA TYR A 224 -31.67 -16.43 -8.19
C TYR A 224 -31.63 -17.65 -9.11
N ILE A 225 -30.51 -18.38 -9.13
CA ILE A 225 -30.37 -19.62 -9.91
C ILE A 225 -31.38 -20.68 -9.45
N LYS A 226 -31.50 -20.89 -8.12
CA LYS A 226 -32.48 -21.85 -7.57
C LYS A 226 -33.92 -21.47 -7.92
N GLU A 227 -34.26 -20.19 -7.87
CA GLU A 227 -35.59 -19.71 -8.24
C GLU A 227 -35.87 -19.90 -9.74
N LEU A 228 -34.88 -19.65 -10.61
CA LEU A 228 -34.99 -19.93 -12.04
C LEU A 228 -35.17 -21.42 -12.33
N GLU A 229 -34.41 -22.29 -11.66
CA GLU A 229 -34.55 -23.75 -11.80
C GLU A 229 -35.94 -24.21 -11.37
N ALA A 230 -36.44 -23.73 -10.23
CA ALA A 230 -37.77 -24.04 -9.73
C ALA A 230 -38.86 -23.58 -10.70
N LYS A 231 -38.74 -22.35 -11.22
CA LYS A 231 -39.66 -21.80 -12.22
C LYS A 231 -39.62 -22.61 -13.52
N GLY A 232 -38.43 -22.93 -14.03
CA GLY A 232 -38.25 -23.71 -15.24
C GLY A 232 -38.89 -25.11 -15.14
N ASN A 233 -38.68 -25.79 -14.02
CA ASN A 233 -39.31 -27.09 -13.75
C ASN A 233 -40.84 -26.99 -13.66
N SER A 234 -41.35 -25.94 -13.01
CA SER A 234 -42.79 -25.67 -12.92
C SER A 234 -43.41 -25.40 -14.30
N ASP A 235 -42.78 -24.53 -15.10
CA ASP A 235 -43.24 -24.17 -16.45
C ASP A 235 -43.22 -25.39 -17.38
N LEU A 236 -42.14 -26.19 -17.35
CA LEU A 236 -42.05 -27.43 -18.13
C LEU A 236 -43.14 -28.42 -17.75
N THR A 237 -43.42 -28.57 -16.45
CA THR A 237 -44.51 -29.41 -15.95
C THR A 237 -45.87 -28.90 -16.42
N GLY A 238 -46.10 -27.58 -16.36
CA GLY A 238 -47.31 -26.93 -16.84
C GLY A 238 -47.54 -27.13 -18.34
N ILE A 239 -46.52 -26.88 -19.17
CA ILE A 239 -46.57 -27.10 -20.62
C ILE A 239 -46.84 -28.57 -20.94
N THR A 240 -46.15 -29.48 -20.26
CA THR A 240 -46.34 -30.93 -20.46
C THR A 240 -47.77 -31.36 -20.13
N THR A 241 -48.34 -30.79 -19.07
CA THR A 241 -49.74 -31.05 -18.67
C THR A 241 -50.71 -30.51 -19.71
N LEU A 242 -50.54 -29.26 -20.14
CA LEU A 242 -51.36 -28.64 -21.20
C LEU A 242 -51.32 -29.45 -22.51
N LEU A 243 -50.14 -29.91 -22.94
CA LEU A 243 -50.01 -30.74 -24.15
C LEU A 243 -50.72 -32.08 -24.00
N LYS A 244 -50.59 -32.75 -22.84
CA LYS A 244 -51.30 -34.00 -22.55
C LYS A 244 -52.81 -33.81 -22.54
N ASP A 245 -53.30 -32.69 -22.01
CA ASP A 245 -54.73 -32.40 -21.96
C ASP A 245 -55.29 -31.98 -23.32
N PHE A 246 -54.53 -31.23 -24.11
CA PHE A 246 -54.86 -30.93 -25.51
C PHE A 246 -54.94 -32.21 -26.35
N GLN A 247 -53.95 -33.10 -26.24
CA GLN A 247 -53.96 -34.39 -26.94
C GLN A 247 -55.20 -35.20 -26.56
N ARG A 248 -55.49 -35.30 -25.26
CA ARG A 248 -56.64 -36.06 -24.74
C ARG A 248 -57.98 -35.47 -25.21
N SER A 249 -58.14 -34.16 -25.07
CA SER A 249 -59.38 -33.47 -25.49
C SER A 249 -59.59 -33.51 -26.99
N SER A 250 -58.54 -33.31 -27.79
CA SER A 250 -58.61 -33.44 -29.25
C SER A 250 -58.96 -34.85 -29.69
N GLN A 251 -58.39 -35.88 -29.04
CA GLN A 251 -58.72 -37.27 -29.34
C GLN A 251 -60.17 -37.61 -28.99
N ASN A 252 -60.66 -37.13 -27.85
CA ASN A 252 -62.06 -37.31 -27.48
C ASN A 252 -63.00 -36.59 -28.46
N ALA A 253 -62.74 -35.33 -28.77
CA ALA A 253 -63.54 -34.55 -29.72
C ALA A 253 -63.54 -35.16 -31.13
N PHE A 254 -62.38 -35.66 -31.59
CA PHE A 254 -62.28 -36.40 -32.85
C PHE A 254 -63.12 -37.68 -32.82
N ASN A 255 -63.03 -38.45 -31.74
CA ASN A 255 -63.80 -39.69 -31.60
C ASN A 255 -65.31 -39.43 -31.57
N GLU A 256 -65.75 -38.38 -30.88
CA GLU A 256 -67.14 -37.92 -30.83
C GLU A 256 -67.63 -37.47 -32.21
N TRP A 257 -66.87 -36.59 -32.86
CA TRP A 257 -67.16 -36.16 -34.23
C TRP A 257 -67.23 -37.34 -35.19
N PHE A 258 -66.26 -38.25 -35.15
CA PHE A 258 -66.22 -39.43 -36.01
C PHE A 258 -67.40 -40.37 -35.76
N ALA A 259 -67.82 -40.53 -34.50
CA ALA A 259 -69.03 -41.28 -34.16
C ALA A 259 -70.30 -40.64 -34.75
N SER A 260 -70.40 -39.30 -34.75
CA SER A 260 -71.53 -38.58 -35.37
C SER A 260 -71.58 -38.75 -36.89
N VAL A 261 -70.42 -38.71 -37.56
CA VAL A 261 -70.33 -38.96 -39.02
C VAL A 261 -70.78 -40.37 -39.34
N ARG A 262 -70.33 -41.37 -38.57
CA ARG A 262 -70.79 -42.76 -38.73
C ARG A 262 -72.30 -42.86 -38.57
N ALA A 263 -72.89 -42.24 -37.56
CA ALA A 263 -74.32 -42.29 -37.32
C ALA A 263 -75.16 -41.64 -38.45
N LEU A 264 -74.67 -40.57 -39.09
CA LEU A 264 -75.33 -39.94 -40.24
C LEU A 264 -75.34 -40.85 -41.48
N LEU A 265 -74.22 -41.52 -41.74
CA LEU A 265 -74.12 -42.47 -42.85
C LEU A 265 -75.03 -43.70 -42.64
N ASP A 266 -75.19 -44.12 -41.39
CA ASP A 266 -75.94 -45.31 -41.01
C ASP A 266 -77.47 -45.13 -41.06
N LYS A 267 -77.98 -43.91 -40.81
CA LYS A 267 -79.42 -43.70 -40.56
C LYS A 267 -80.30 -43.35 -41.76
N ASP A 268 -79.76 -42.98 -42.93
CA ASP A 268 -80.62 -42.59 -44.07
C ASP A 268 -79.92 -42.63 -45.44
N ILE A 269 -78.62 -42.29 -45.49
CA ILE A 269 -77.90 -42.19 -46.77
C ILE A 269 -77.56 -43.57 -47.34
N ALA A 270 -77.13 -44.52 -46.52
CA ALA A 270 -76.86 -45.88 -46.97
C ALA A 270 -78.11 -46.55 -47.57
N GLY A 271 -79.27 -46.38 -46.94
CA GLY A 271 -80.55 -46.89 -47.46
C GLY A 271 -80.96 -46.21 -48.78
N LYS A 272 -80.81 -44.89 -48.88
CA LYS A 272 -81.11 -44.15 -50.12
C LYS A 272 -80.17 -44.53 -51.28
N LEU A 273 -78.88 -44.68 -51.02
CA LEU A 273 -77.91 -45.10 -52.03
C LEU A 273 -78.18 -46.54 -52.51
N LEU A 274 -78.58 -47.44 -51.61
CA LEU A 274 -78.97 -48.80 -51.99
C LEU A 274 -80.20 -48.80 -52.91
N ASN A 275 -81.20 -47.98 -52.59
CA ASN A 275 -82.40 -47.84 -53.43
C ASN A 275 -82.06 -47.31 -54.83
N VAL A 276 -81.26 -46.24 -54.93
CA VAL A 276 -80.84 -45.69 -56.24
C VAL A 276 -79.98 -46.69 -57.03
N THR A 277 -79.11 -47.44 -56.35
CA THR A 277 -78.29 -48.47 -57.00
C THR A 277 -79.15 -49.58 -57.57
N ASN A 278 -80.13 -50.08 -56.81
CA ASN A 278 -81.06 -51.10 -57.28
C ASN A 278 -81.88 -50.61 -58.48
N GLU A 279 -82.32 -49.34 -58.48
CA GLU A 279 -83.03 -48.73 -59.60
C GLU A 279 -82.14 -48.64 -60.86
N HIS A 280 -80.88 -48.21 -60.71
CA HIS A 280 -79.93 -48.15 -61.80
C HIS A 280 -79.55 -49.55 -62.34
N GLU A 281 -79.38 -50.55 -61.46
CA GLU A 281 -79.11 -51.94 -61.83
C GLU A 281 -80.24 -52.50 -62.70
N GLN A 282 -81.50 -52.24 -62.32
CA GLN A 282 -82.66 -52.64 -63.12
C GLN A 282 -82.68 -51.98 -64.49
N ARG A 283 -82.38 -50.67 -64.55
CA ARG A 283 -82.29 -49.93 -65.82
C ARG A 283 -81.15 -50.42 -66.69
N LEU A 284 -80.00 -50.75 -66.10
CA LEU A 284 -78.84 -51.28 -66.81
C LEU A 284 -79.13 -52.69 -67.35
N THR A 285 -79.70 -53.57 -66.54
CA THR A 285 -80.08 -54.93 -66.95
C THR A 285 -81.05 -54.89 -68.13
N LEU A 286 -82.02 -53.96 -68.11
CA LEU A 286 -82.94 -53.75 -69.23
C LEU A 286 -82.21 -53.27 -70.49
N ALA A 287 -81.30 -52.30 -70.34
CA ALA A 287 -80.51 -51.78 -71.46
C ALA A 287 -79.55 -52.83 -72.05
N GLU A 288 -78.93 -53.65 -71.21
CA GLU A 288 -78.08 -54.79 -71.62
C GLU A 288 -78.90 -55.85 -72.33
N TYR A 289 -80.09 -56.18 -71.83
CA TYR A 289 -81.01 -57.07 -72.52
C TYR A 289 -81.35 -56.54 -73.92
N MET A 290 -81.69 -55.25 -74.03
CA MET A 290 -81.98 -54.60 -75.32
C MET A 290 -80.76 -54.61 -76.26
N ALA A 291 -79.55 -54.34 -75.74
CA ALA A 291 -78.33 -54.29 -76.53
C ALA A 291 -77.88 -55.67 -77.03
N ILE A 292 -77.91 -56.71 -76.18
CA ILE A 292 -77.50 -58.07 -76.54
C ILE A 292 -78.45 -58.67 -77.58
N HIS A 293 -79.75 -58.43 -77.43
CA HIS A 293 -80.75 -58.95 -78.37
C HIS A 293 -80.91 -58.05 -79.60
N ASN A 294 -80.20 -56.91 -79.65
CA ASN A 294 -80.33 -55.87 -80.68
C ASN A 294 -81.79 -55.44 -80.92
N ASP A 295 -82.57 -55.45 -79.84
CA ASP A 295 -84.01 -55.22 -79.81
C ASP A 295 -84.27 -53.74 -79.50
N TYR A 296 -83.72 -52.86 -80.34
CA TYR A 296 -84.03 -51.43 -80.30
C TYR A 296 -85.31 -51.18 -81.09
N PHE A 297 -86.43 -51.24 -80.40
CA PHE A 297 -87.73 -50.93 -80.98
C PHE A 297 -88.08 -49.47 -80.76
N ALA A 298 -88.19 -48.72 -81.85
CA ALA A 298 -88.78 -47.39 -81.83
C ALA A 298 -90.14 -47.43 -82.54
N PRO A 299 -91.16 -46.70 -82.08
CA PRO A 299 -92.40 -46.58 -82.83
C PRO A 299 -92.12 -45.92 -84.19
N LEU A 300 -92.59 -46.52 -85.27
CA LEU A 300 -92.53 -45.96 -86.61
C LEU A 300 -93.36 -44.69 -86.64
N ARG A 301 -92.78 -43.61 -87.17
CA ARG A 301 -93.44 -42.31 -87.25
C ARG A 301 -93.55 -41.87 -88.70
N ASP A 302 -94.65 -41.20 -89.03
CA ASP A 302 -94.81 -40.54 -90.32
C ASP A 302 -93.96 -39.26 -90.42
N ASP A 303 -93.93 -38.63 -91.60
CA ASP A 303 -93.13 -37.43 -91.88
C ASP A 303 -93.55 -36.22 -91.02
N ASP A 304 -94.72 -36.28 -90.37
CA ASP A 304 -95.23 -35.29 -89.40
C ASP A 304 -94.95 -35.71 -87.93
N GLY A 305 -94.20 -36.78 -87.71
CA GLY A 305 -93.74 -37.26 -86.41
C GLY A 305 -94.79 -38.01 -85.59
N ARG A 306 -95.95 -38.35 -86.17
CA ARG A 306 -97.02 -39.10 -85.50
C ARG A 306 -96.76 -40.59 -85.59
N VAL A 307 -97.04 -41.31 -84.51
CA VAL A 307 -96.82 -42.76 -84.44
C VAL A 307 -97.82 -43.45 -85.36
N ILE A 308 -97.30 -44.28 -86.26
CA ILE A 308 -98.11 -45.10 -87.16
C ILE A 308 -98.66 -46.27 -86.35
N LEU A 309 -99.97 -46.48 -86.42
CA LEU A 309 -100.68 -47.53 -85.71
C LEU A 309 -101.15 -48.61 -86.69
N ASP A 310 -101.25 -49.86 -86.22
CA ASP A 310 -101.90 -50.93 -86.95
C ASP A 310 -103.43 -50.86 -86.85
N ASP A 311 -104.10 -51.76 -87.57
CA ASP A 311 -105.54 -51.89 -87.71
C ASP A 311 -106.24 -52.12 -86.36
N ASP A 312 -105.50 -52.61 -85.36
CA ASP A 312 -105.95 -52.87 -83.99
C ASP A 312 -105.56 -51.73 -83.01
N GLY A 313 -104.92 -50.66 -83.49
CA GLY A 313 -104.58 -49.45 -82.74
C GLY A 313 -103.26 -49.50 -81.98
N ASN A 314 -102.42 -50.51 -82.21
CA ASN A 314 -101.10 -50.62 -81.58
C ASN A 314 -100.03 -49.91 -82.40
N ALA A 315 -99.01 -49.34 -81.74
CA ALA A 315 -97.90 -48.70 -82.43
C ALA A 315 -97.10 -49.70 -83.26
N VAL A 316 -96.96 -49.43 -84.55
CA VAL A 316 -96.09 -50.21 -85.44
C VAL A 316 -94.66 -49.93 -85.01
N MET A 317 -94.01 -50.92 -84.39
CA MET A 317 -92.64 -50.80 -83.92
C MET A 317 -91.68 -51.16 -85.05
N ILE A 318 -90.69 -50.31 -85.30
CA ILE A 318 -89.56 -50.61 -86.19
C ILE A 318 -88.33 -51.03 -85.40
N ASP A 319 -87.71 -52.10 -85.91
CA ASP A 319 -86.42 -52.61 -85.50
C ASP A 319 -85.31 -51.73 -86.10
N TRP A 320 -84.56 -51.04 -85.24
CA TRP A 320 -83.45 -50.19 -85.65
C TRP A 320 -82.13 -50.97 -85.56
N LYS A 321 -81.71 -51.59 -86.67
CA LYS A 321 -80.41 -52.29 -86.73
C LYS A 321 -79.28 -51.33 -87.09
N TYR A 322 -78.39 -51.08 -86.13
CA TYR A 322 -77.13 -50.37 -86.39
C TYR A 322 -76.21 -51.27 -87.22
N LYS A 323 -75.85 -50.87 -88.46
CA LYS A 323 -74.88 -51.59 -89.29
C LYS A 323 -73.46 -51.28 -88.80
N TYR A 324 -72.76 -52.26 -88.23
CA TYR A 324 -71.29 -52.23 -88.19
C TYR A 324 -70.77 -52.47 -89.61
N ALA A 325 -69.96 -51.54 -90.12
CA ALA A 325 -69.24 -51.65 -91.39
C ALA A 325 -68.07 -52.65 -91.28
#